data_AF-A0A2R4WSI2-F1
#
_entry.id   AF-A0A2R4WSI2-F1
#
_cell.length_a   1.000
_cell.length_b   1.000
_cell.length_c   1.000
_cell.angle_alpha   90.00
_cell.angle_beta   90.00
_cell.angle_gamma   90.00
#
_symmetry.space_group_name_H-M   'P 1'
#
loop_
_entity.id
_entity.type
_entity.pdbx_description
1 polymer ?
#
loop_
_entity_poly.entity_id
_entity_poly.type
_entity_poly.pdbx_seq_one_letter_code
_entity_poly.pdbx_strand_id
1 'polypeptide(L)'
;MRWRALACVAAISTAGAGPSQAMSLSESGDRVTLVGTIVPGDGEAFARFLAGPHAQPPRVVYLDSGGGKVLEGIAIGRAIRRAGLVTAVDAHAARCDSACTLIFAGGVRRHYIHGEDVYEGMSGRSGLGFHTAHRPGNRVEANTLNEHGSDNMRRFYAEMGQPGAATLVDKAAFNTLYRPSGSTALGLGIATSLQAP
;
A
#
# COMPACT_ATOMS: atom_id res chain seq x y z
N MET A 1 -34.29 5.85 -56.75
CA MET A 1 -33.83 5.10 -55.56
C MET A 1 -33.10 6.06 -54.64
N ARG A 2 -33.63 6.37 -53.45
CA ARG A 2 -32.99 7.27 -52.47
C ARG A 2 -32.48 6.41 -51.30
N TRP A 3 -31.16 6.28 -51.18
CA TRP A 3 -30.53 5.59 -50.06
C TRP A 3 -30.67 6.41 -48.78
N ARG A 4 -31.25 5.80 -47.73
CA ARG A 4 -31.27 6.35 -46.38
C ARG A 4 -30.02 5.86 -45.65
N ALA A 5 -29.08 6.74 -45.37
CA ALA A 5 -27.98 6.45 -44.46
C ALA A 5 -28.55 6.39 -43.03
N LEU A 6 -28.44 5.23 -42.36
CA LEU A 6 -28.66 5.15 -40.93
C LEU A 6 -27.43 5.73 -40.22
N ALA A 7 -27.62 6.82 -39.48
CA ALA A 7 -26.63 7.30 -38.54
C ALA A 7 -26.66 6.40 -37.29
N CYS A 8 -25.62 5.58 -37.10
CA CYS A 8 -25.36 4.92 -35.83
C CYS A 8 -24.86 5.95 -34.83
N VAL A 9 -25.72 6.35 -33.88
CA VAL A 9 -25.30 7.11 -32.70
C VAL A 9 -24.60 6.14 -31.76
N ALA A 10 -23.26 6.14 -31.78
CA ALA A 10 -22.48 5.46 -30.75
C ALA A 10 -22.61 6.24 -29.45
N ALA A 11 -23.28 5.66 -28.46
CA ALA A 11 -23.31 6.20 -27.10
C ALA A 11 -21.90 6.10 -26.51
N ILE A 12 -21.23 7.24 -26.39
CA ILE A 12 -19.95 7.35 -25.68
C ILE A 12 -20.27 7.21 -24.19
N SER A 13 -20.06 6.01 -23.63
CA SER A 13 -20.12 5.78 -22.19
C SER A 13 -18.95 6.51 -21.53
N THR A 14 -19.21 7.68 -20.97
CA THR A 14 -18.28 8.37 -20.09
C THR A 14 -18.22 7.60 -18.76
N ALA A 15 -17.28 6.67 -18.65
CA ALA A 15 -16.91 6.08 -17.37
C ALA A 15 -16.32 7.19 -16.48
N GLY A 16 -17.17 7.87 -15.71
CA GLY A 16 -16.73 8.77 -14.66
C GLY A 16 -15.97 7.98 -13.60
N ALA A 17 -14.77 8.44 -13.24
CA ALA A 17 -14.08 7.96 -12.05
C ALA A 17 -14.97 8.30 -10.85
N GLY A 18 -15.70 7.33 -10.33
CA GLY A 18 -16.44 7.46 -9.07
C GLY A 18 -15.48 7.80 -7.92
N PRO A 19 -16.00 8.28 -6.78
CA PRO A 19 -15.16 8.53 -5.60
C PRO A 19 -14.35 7.27 -5.27
N SER A 20 -13.06 7.44 -4.96
CA SER A 20 -12.21 6.33 -4.54
C SER A 20 -12.86 5.66 -3.34
N GLN A 21 -13.26 4.40 -3.50
CA GLN A 21 -13.86 3.64 -2.42
C GLN A 21 -12.85 3.46 -1.29
N ALA A 22 -13.36 3.46 -0.06
CA ALA A 22 -12.57 3.19 1.13
C ALA A 22 -11.86 1.84 1.03
N MET A 23 -10.74 1.71 1.74
CA MET A 23 -10.04 0.44 1.85
C MET A 23 -11.00 -0.64 2.38
N SER A 24 -11.09 -1.76 1.65
CA SER A 24 -11.85 -2.91 2.07
C SER A 24 -11.10 -3.64 3.18
N LEU A 25 -11.85 -4.03 4.21
CA LEU A 25 -11.37 -4.84 5.31
C LEU A 25 -12.21 -6.12 5.37
N SER A 26 -11.55 -7.27 5.45
CA SER A 26 -12.20 -8.56 5.67
C SER A 26 -11.45 -9.40 6.69
N GLU A 27 -12.18 -10.30 7.36
CA GLU A 27 -11.64 -11.22 8.37
C GLU A 27 -11.90 -12.67 8.00
N SER A 28 -10.94 -13.54 8.31
CA SER A 28 -11.07 -14.99 8.19
C SER A 28 -10.22 -15.65 9.27
N GLY A 29 -10.87 -16.15 10.33
CA GLY A 29 -10.14 -16.61 11.52
C GLY A 29 -9.42 -15.45 12.21
N ASP A 30 -8.13 -15.61 12.48
CA ASP A 30 -7.24 -14.58 13.05
C ASP A 30 -6.58 -13.69 11.98
N ARG A 31 -6.88 -13.91 10.69
CA ARG A 31 -6.38 -13.12 9.57
C ARG A 31 -7.30 -11.96 9.24
N VAL A 32 -6.72 -10.77 9.14
CA VAL A 32 -7.33 -9.57 8.57
C VAL A 32 -6.70 -9.30 7.21
N THR A 33 -7.51 -8.97 6.21
CA THR A 33 -7.01 -8.59 4.88
C THR A 33 -7.47 -7.17 4.56
N LEU A 34 -6.53 -6.30 4.21
CA LEU A 34 -6.76 -4.93 3.79
C LEU A 34 -6.50 -4.77 2.29
N VAL A 35 -7.51 -4.36 1.53
CA VAL A 35 -7.45 -4.26 0.06
C VAL A 35 -7.91 -2.91 -0.44
N GLY A 36 -7.20 -2.34 -1.42
CA GLY A 36 -7.65 -1.15 -2.15
C GLY A 36 -6.91 0.13 -1.77
N THR A 37 -7.51 1.28 -2.09
CA THR A 37 -6.87 2.59 -1.90
C THR A 37 -7.02 3.05 -0.46
N ILE A 38 -5.95 3.60 0.12
CA ILE A 38 -5.99 4.21 1.45
C ILE A 38 -6.54 5.64 1.33
N VAL A 39 -7.71 5.89 1.88
CA VAL A 39 -8.44 7.17 1.80
C VAL A 39 -8.64 7.78 3.20
N PRO A 40 -8.99 9.08 3.30
CA PRO A 40 -9.25 9.71 4.59
C PRO A 40 -10.29 8.95 5.42
N GLY A 41 -10.01 8.72 6.69
CA GLY A 41 -10.88 7.99 7.63
C GLY A 41 -10.59 6.49 7.77
N ASP A 42 -9.78 5.89 6.88
CA ASP A 42 -9.42 4.47 6.97
C ASP A 42 -8.66 4.13 8.25
N GLY A 43 -7.83 5.05 8.76
CA GLY A 43 -7.12 4.86 10.03
C GLY A 43 -8.06 4.76 11.24
N GLU A 44 -9.10 5.59 11.28
CA GLU A 44 -10.13 5.53 12.32
C GLU A 44 -11.00 4.28 12.15
N ALA A 45 -11.35 3.92 10.91
CA ALA A 45 -12.10 2.71 10.61
C ALA A 45 -11.37 1.46 11.09
N PHE A 46 -10.06 1.36 10.80
CA PHE A 46 -9.22 0.24 11.27
C PHE A 46 -9.08 0.21 12.80
N ALA A 47 -8.94 1.37 13.45
CA ALA A 47 -8.88 1.43 14.91
C ALA A 47 -10.19 0.97 15.57
N ARG A 48 -11.35 1.38 15.03
CA ARG A 48 -12.67 0.92 15.49
C ARG A 48 -12.85 -0.58 15.26
N PHE A 49 -12.38 -1.07 14.11
CA PHE A 49 -12.36 -2.49 13.81
C PHE A 49 -11.62 -3.29 14.90
N LEU A 50 -10.38 -2.93 15.23
CA LEU A 50 -9.58 -3.63 16.25
C LEU A 50 -10.18 -3.58 17.66
N ALA A 51 -10.97 -2.55 17.96
CA ALA A 51 -11.67 -2.41 19.24
C ALA A 51 -13.00 -3.17 19.28
N GLY A 52 -13.46 -3.68 18.13
CA GLY A 52 -14.72 -4.39 17.98
C GLY A 52 -14.64 -5.85 18.45
N PRO A 53 -15.79 -6.54 18.50
CA PRO A 53 -15.83 -7.96 18.77
C PRO A 53 -15.31 -8.75 17.56
N HIS A 54 -14.48 -9.76 17.82
CA HIS A 54 -13.97 -10.70 16.80
C HIS A 54 -14.27 -12.14 17.22
N ALA A 55 -14.59 -13.00 16.23
CA ALA A 55 -14.75 -14.43 16.49
C ALA A 55 -13.44 -15.09 16.95
N GLN A 56 -12.31 -14.61 16.42
CA GLN A 56 -10.96 -14.93 16.90
C GLN A 56 -10.15 -13.64 16.96
N PRO A 57 -9.26 -13.45 17.96
CA PRO A 57 -8.42 -12.27 18.02
C PRO A 57 -7.56 -12.13 16.76
N PRO A 58 -7.54 -10.96 16.09
CA PRO A 58 -6.64 -10.70 14.98
C PRO A 58 -5.18 -10.95 15.35
N ARG A 59 -4.43 -11.60 14.46
CA ARG A 59 -3.00 -11.88 14.64
C ARG A 59 -2.14 -11.40 13.48
N VAL A 60 -2.67 -11.45 12.26
CA VAL A 60 -1.94 -11.09 11.04
C VAL A 60 -2.79 -10.22 10.12
N VAL A 61 -2.17 -9.18 9.57
CA VAL A 61 -2.75 -8.29 8.58
C VAL A 61 -2.08 -8.52 7.22
N TYR A 62 -2.84 -9.07 6.26
CA TYR A 62 -2.44 -9.20 4.87
C TYR A 62 -2.79 -7.93 4.10
N LEU A 63 -1.90 -7.48 3.22
CA LEU A 63 -2.02 -6.20 2.53
C LEU A 63 -2.00 -6.38 1.01
N ASP A 64 -2.98 -5.78 0.34
CA ASP A 64 -3.00 -5.59 -1.12
C ASP A 64 -3.49 -4.18 -1.48
N SER A 65 -2.57 -3.24 -1.57
CA SER A 65 -2.88 -1.83 -1.77
C SER A 65 -1.84 -1.13 -2.63
N GLY A 66 -2.32 -0.33 -3.59
CA GLY A 66 -1.48 0.62 -4.34
C GLY A 66 -1.07 1.86 -3.53
N GLY A 67 -1.45 1.93 -2.26
CA GLY A 67 -1.20 3.06 -1.38
C GLY A 67 -2.34 4.07 -1.34
N GLY A 68 -2.02 5.34 -1.07
CA GLY A 68 -2.99 6.41 -0.89
C GLY A 68 -2.53 7.46 0.10
N LYS A 69 -3.38 7.82 1.06
CA LYS A 69 -3.10 8.89 2.03
C LYS A 69 -2.04 8.45 3.04
N VAL A 70 -0.89 9.14 3.03
CA VAL A 70 0.25 8.89 3.93
C VAL A 70 -0.14 8.87 5.41
N LEU A 71 -0.90 9.87 5.87
CA LEU A 71 -1.27 9.98 7.29
C LEU A 71 -2.18 8.83 7.75
N GLU A 72 -3.04 8.35 6.86
CA GLU A 72 -3.93 7.20 7.14
C GLU A 72 -3.12 5.90 7.19
N GLY A 73 -2.19 5.69 6.26
CA GLY A 73 -1.25 4.56 6.30
C GLY A 73 -0.41 4.55 7.59
N ILE A 74 0.04 5.72 8.06
CA ILE A 74 0.73 5.87 9.35
C ILE A 74 -0.21 5.52 10.51
N ALA A 75 -1.46 6.01 10.50
CA ALA A 75 -2.42 5.75 11.56
C ALA A 75 -2.71 4.24 11.71
N ILE A 76 -2.94 3.56 10.57
CA ILE A 76 -3.13 2.09 10.52
C ILE A 76 -1.85 1.39 11.01
N GLY A 77 -0.67 1.76 10.49
CA GLY A 77 0.60 1.17 10.90
C GLY A 77 0.87 1.29 12.41
N ARG A 78 0.56 2.44 13.03
CA ARG A 78 0.67 2.60 14.49
C ARG A 78 -0.34 1.74 15.25
N ALA A 79 -1.57 1.59 14.74
CA ALA A 79 -2.57 0.74 15.35
C ALA A 79 -2.14 -0.74 15.33
N ILE A 80 -1.62 -1.23 14.19
CA ILE A 80 -1.01 -2.55 14.05
C ILE A 80 0.11 -2.75 15.06
N ARG A 81 1.03 -1.78 15.17
CA ARG A 81 2.16 -1.86 16.10
C ARG A 81 1.71 -1.95 17.55
N ARG A 82 0.77 -1.09 17.97
CA ARG A 82 0.22 -1.09 19.34
C ARG A 82 -0.51 -2.38 19.69
N ALA A 83 -1.20 -2.97 18.73
CA ALA A 83 -1.91 -4.23 18.90
C ALA A 83 -1.00 -5.48 18.83
N GLY A 84 0.31 -5.31 18.54
CA GLY A 84 1.26 -6.43 18.47
C GLY A 84 1.04 -7.35 17.26
N LEU A 85 0.42 -6.84 16.19
CA LEU A 85 0.04 -7.65 15.03
C LEU A 85 1.21 -7.89 14.07
N VAL A 86 1.15 -9.02 13.37
CA VAL A 86 2.04 -9.34 12.24
C VAL A 86 1.50 -8.70 10.98
N THR A 87 2.38 -8.28 10.06
CA THR A 87 1.99 -7.86 8.70
C THR A 87 2.55 -8.82 7.67
N ALA A 88 1.79 -9.02 6.59
CA ALA A 88 2.16 -9.91 5.50
C ALA A 88 1.81 -9.32 4.14
N VAL A 89 2.70 -9.52 3.18
CA VAL A 89 2.47 -9.27 1.75
C VAL A 89 2.97 -10.49 0.99
N ASP A 90 2.11 -11.08 0.18
CA ASP A 90 2.50 -12.12 -0.78
C ASP A 90 2.94 -11.46 -2.08
N ALA A 91 4.24 -11.49 -2.37
CA ALA A 91 4.83 -10.83 -3.52
C ALA A 91 4.37 -11.42 -4.87
N HIS A 92 3.81 -12.63 -4.88
CA HIS A 92 3.25 -13.23 -6.10
C HIS A 92 1.82 -12.77 -6.39
N ALA A 93 1.05 -12.46 -5.36
CA ALA A 93 -0.39 -12.24 -5.49
C ALA A 93 -0.83 -10.80 -5.20
N ALA A 94 -0.05 -10.04 -4.44
CA ALA A 94 -0.43 -8.75 -3.91
C ALA A 94 0.64 -7.69 -4.15
N ARG A 95 0.21 -6.42 -4.16
CA ARG A 95 1.12 -5.27 -4.12
C ARG A 95 0.91 -4.49 -2.85
N CYS A 96 1.97 -3.88 -2.35
CA CYS A 96 1.89 -2.95 -1.24
C CYS A 96 2.80 -1.78 -1.55
N ASP A 97 2.22 -0.79 -2.23
CA ASP A 97 2.95 0.37 -2.74
C ASP A 97 2.70 1.60 -1.86
N SER A 98 3.67 2.53 -1.85
CA SER A 98 3.51 3.87 -1.29
C SER A 98 3.04 3.86 0.18
N ALA A 99 1.93 4.52 0.52
CA ALA A 99 1.41 4.51 1.89
C ALA A 99 1.10 3.10 2.45
N CYS A 100 0.93 2.07 1.60
CA CYS A 100 0.78 0.70 2.08
C CYS A 100 2.04 0.18 2.78
N THR A 101 3.24 0.54 2.31
CA THR A 101 4.48 0.08 2.95
C THR A 101 4.63 0.64 4.37
N LEU A 102 3.94 1.73 4.70
CA LEU A 102 3.81 2.25 6.08
C LEU A 102 2.93 1.32 6.93
N ILE A 103 1.83 0.80 6.38
CA ILE A 103 1.00 -0.20 7.07
C ILE A 103 1.83 -1.46 7.34
N PHE A 104 2.54 -1.95 6.32
CA PHE A 104 3.44 -3.11 6.44
C PHE A 104 4.50 -2.89 7.53
N ALA A 105 5.09 -1.69 7.59
CA ALA A 105 6.10 -1.34 8.58
C ALA A 105 5.62 -1.42 10.04
N GLY A 106 4.31 -1.23 10.26
CA GLY A 106 3.68 -1.32 11.58
C GLY A 106 3.82 -2.69 12.26
N GLY A 107 3.97 -3.77 11.49
CA GLY A 107 4.02 -5.13 12.02
C GLY A 107 5.18 -5.35 13.01
N VAL A 108 4.93 -6.12 14.07
CA VAL A 108 5.99 -6.57 14.99
C VAL A 108 6.84 -7.68 14.38
N ARG A 109 6.25 -8.43 13.46
CA ARG A 109 6.92 -9.28 12.46
C ARG A 109 6.33 -8.93 11.10
N ARG A 110 7.16 -8.96 10.06
CA ARG A 110 6.88 -8.42 8.73
C ARG A 110 7.26 -9.45 7.69
N HIS A 111 6.26 -10.14 7.15
CA HIS A 111 6.43 -11.28 6.26
C HIS A 111 6.30 -10.82 4.81
N TYR A 112 7.42 -10.82 4.09
CA TYR A 112 7.44 -10.52 2.66
C TYR A 112 7.50 -11.83 1.87
N ILE A 113 6.36 -12.51 1.82
CA ILE A 113 6.23 -13.88 1.32
C ILE A 113 6.57 -13.90 -0.16
N HIS A 114 7.40 -14.88 -0.57
CA HIS A 114 7.92 -14.99 -1.94
C HIS A 114 8.73 -13.76 -2.40
N GLY A 115 9.26 -12.96 -1.46
CA GLY A 115 10.08 -11.81 -1.78
C GLY A 115 11.37 -12.17 -2.51
N GLU A 116 11.88 -13.40 -2.34
CA GLU A 116 13.04 -13.95 -3.03
C GLU A 116 12.91 -13.96 -4.56
N ASP A 117 11.68 -14.03 -5.07
CA ASP A 117 11.38 -14.04 -6.51
C ASP A 117 11.21 -12.63 -7.10
N VAL A 118 11.29 -11.59 -6.25
CA VAL A 118 11.13 -10.20 -6.66
C VAL A 118 12.42 -9.67 -7.26
N TYR A 119 12.34 -9.24 -8.53
CA TYR A 119 13.45 -8.59 -9.22
C TYR A 119 13.69 -7.17 -8.67
N GLU A 120 14.89 -6.94 -8.16
CA GLU A 120 15.33 -5.67 -7.56
C GLU A 120 15.24 -4.49 -8.55
N GLY A 121 14.72 -3.36 -8.08
CA GLY A 121 14.83 -2.06 -8.74
C GLY A 121 13.50 -1.50 -9.24
N MET A 122 13.54 -0.76 -10.35
CA MET A 122 12.36 -0.10 -10.92
C MET A 122 11.52 -1.09 -11.73
N SER A 123 10.88 -2.03 -11.05
CA SER A 123 10.24 -3.19 -11.69
C SER A 123 8.89 -3.55 -11.05
N GLY A 124 8.18 -4.50 -11.68
CA GLY A 124 7.09 -5.28 -11.06
C GLY A 124 5.71 -4.61 -10.96
N ARG A 125 4.68 -5.43 -10.84
CA ARG A 125 3.31 -5.02 -10.47
C ARG A 125 2.92 -5.40 -9.04
N SER A 126 3.70 -6.28 -8.40
CA SER A 126 3.45 -6.89 -7.09
C SER A 126 4.64 -6.70 -6.14
N GLY A 127 4.45 -7.02 -4.86
CA GLY A 127 5.43 -6.84 -3.80
C GLY A 127 5.47 -5.43 -3.20
N LEU A 128 6.53 -5.11 -2.45
CA LEU A 128 6.68 -3.83 -1.74
C LEU A 128 7.20 -2.75 -2.69
N GLY A 129 6.50 -1.62 -2.81
CA GLY A 129 6.88 -0.52 -3.69
C GLY A 129 7.13 0.79 -2.94
N PHE A 130 8.35 1.32 -3.01
CA PHE A 130 8.75 2.55 -2.33
C PHE A 130 8.95 3.70 -3.31
N HIS A 131 8.50 4.90 -2.93
CA HIS A 131 8.79 6.16 -3.61
C HIS A 131 8.44 7.34 -2.69
N THR A 132 8.86 8.55 -3.08
CA THR A 132 8.52 9.79 -2.36
C THR A 132 7.03 10.12 -2.43
N ALA A 133 6.49 10.76 -1.40
CA ALA A 133 5.10 11.23 -1.45
C ALA A 133 4.93 12.29 -2.54
N HIS A 134 3.78 12.29 -3.22
CA HIS A 134 3.46 13.27 -4.26
C HIS A 134 2.22 14.09 -3.87
N ARG A 135 2.19 15.34 -4.34
CA ARG A 135 0.95 16.11 -4.45
C ARG A 135 0.35 15.74 -5.82
N PRO A 136 -0.87 15.17 -5.85
CA PRO A 136 -1.50 14.84 -7.11
C PRO A 136 -1.74 16.13 -7.90
N GLY A 137 -1.33 16.11 -9.17
CA GLY A 137 -1.68 17.15 -10.13
C GLY A 137 -3.11 16.98 -10.64
N ASN A 138 -3.39 17.53 -11.81
CA ASN A 138 -4.69 17.41 -12.47
C ASN A 138 -4.51 16.98 -13.94
N ARG A 139 -5.53 17.15 -14.79
CA ARG A 139 -5.41 16.77 -16.21
C ARG A 139 -4.36 17.58 -16.99
N VAL A 140 -3.93 18.72 -16.44
CA VAL A 140 -3.03 19.70 -17.06
C VAL A 140 -1.72 19.78 -16.28
N GLU A 141 -1.77 19.65 -14.95
CA GLU A 141 -0.62 19.74 -14.07
C GLU A 141 -0.07 18.36 -13.73
N ALA A 142 1.26 18.21 -13.83
CA ALA A 142 1.94 17.01 -13.37
C ALA A 142 1.88 16.88 -11.83
N ASN A 143 2.05 15.65 -11.34
CA ASN A 143 2.32 15.42 -9.93
C ASN A 143 3.58 16.19 -9.51
N THR A 144 3.59 16.72 -8.28
CA THR A 144 4.77 17.39 -7.71
C THR A 144 5.23 16.70 -6.44
N LEU A 145 6.50 16.87 -6.08
CA LEU A 145 7.05 16.31 -4.85
C LEU A 145 6.30 16.87 -3.64
N ASN A 146 5.91 16.00 -2.73
CA ASN A 146 5.43 16.36 -1.40
C ASN A 146 6.53 16.07 -0.39
N GLU A 147 7.42 17.05 -0.16
CA GLU A 147 8.54 16.92 0.78
C GLU A 147 8.05 16.58 2.19
N HIS A 148 7.06 17.32 2.71
CA HIS A 148 6.50 17.07 4.02
C HIS A 148 5.91 15.65 4.15
N GLY A 149 5.19 15.19 3.13
CA GLY A 149 4.68 13.82 3.08
C GLY A 149 5.81 12.79 3.07
N SER A 150 6.88 13.04 2.33
CA SER A 150 8.04 12.16 2.25
C SER A 150 8.79 12.11 3.58
N ASP A 151 8.95 13.25 4.26
CA ASP A 151 9.55 13.31 5.59
C ASP A 151 8.74 12.54 6.63
N ASN A 152 7.41 12.63 6.57
CA ASN A 152 6.54 11.84 7.44
C ASN A 152 6.74 10.34 7.20
N MET A 153 6.88 9.89 5.95
CA MET A 153 7.20 8.49 5.63
C MET A 153 8.56 8.08 6.22
N ARG A 154 9.62 8.86 5.97
CA ARG A 154 10.97 8.57 6.48
C ARG A 154 11.01 8.47 7.99
N ARG A 155 10.41 9.44 8.70
CA ARG A 155 10.30 9.44 10.17
C ARG A 155 9.54 8.23 10.68
N PHE A 156 8.46 7.86 10.00
CA PHE A 156 7.66 6.71 10.39
C PHE A 156 8.41 5.38 10.22
N TYR A 157 9.17 5.21 9.13
CA TYR A 157 10.02 4.02 9.00
C TYR A 157 11.07 3.93 10.12
N ALA A 158 11.68 5.05 10.50
CA ALA A 158 12.61 5.09 11.62
C ALA A 158 11.90 4.74 12.95
N GLU A 159 10.70 5.28 13.20
CA GLU A 159 9.84 4.95 14.35
C GLU A 159 9.56 3.44 14.42
N MET A 160 9.36 2.78 13.27
CA MET A 160 9.10 1.33 13.19
C MET A 160 10.36 0.46 13.23
N GLY A 161 11.56 1.06 13.34
CA GLY A 161 12.84 0.36 13.39
C GLY A 161 13.35 -0.08 12.01
N GLN A 162 12.99 0.63 10.95
CA GLN A 162 13.28 0.29 9.55
C GLN A 162 13.86 1.46 8.76
N PRO A 163 14.87 2.18 9.28
CA PRO A 163 15.41 3.35 8.60
C PRO A 163 15.91 3.06 7.18
N GLY A 164 16.29 1.80 6.87
CA GLY A 164 16.66 1.37 5.52
C GLY A 164 15.55 1.54 4.47
N ALA A 165 14.27 1.50 4.85
CA ALA A 165 13.16 1.75 3.94
C ALA A 165 13.16 3.18 3.36
N ALA A 166 13.63 4.16 4.13
CA ALA A 166 13.76 5.54 3.68
C ALA A 166 14.72 5.65 2.48
N THR A 167 15.79 4.84 2.45
CA THR A 167 16.73 4.84 1.32
C THR A 167 16.08 4.38 0.02
N LEU A 168 15.07 3.50 0.09
CA LEU A 168 14.34 3.03 -1.08
C LEU A 168 13.34 4.07 -1.58
N VAL A 169 12.73 4.82 -0.67
CA VAL A 169 11.88 5.98 -0.99
C VAL A 169 12.66 7.00 -1.83
N ASP A 170 13.91 7.26 -1.45
CA ASP A 170 14.76 8.27 -2.09
C ASP A 170 15.41 7.77 -3.39
N LYS A 171 15.57 6.44 -3.55
CA LYS A 171 16.10 5.83 -4.78
C LYS A 171 15.11 5.85 -5.94
N ALA A 172 13.80 5.83 -5.66
CA ALA A 172 12.77 5.81 -6.69
C ALA A 172 12.84 7.06 -7.57
N ALA A 173 12.82 6.89 -8.89
CA ALA A 173 12.61 8.02 -9.78
C ALA A 173 11.16 8.53 -9.60
N PHE A 174 10.95 9.84 -9.80
CA PHE A 174 9.74 10.57 -9.41
C PHE A 174 8.39 9.97 -9.88
N ASN A 175 8.35 9.19 -10.97
CA ASN A 175 7.13 8.52 -11.44
C ASN A 175 7.26 6.99 -11.46
N THR A 176 8.13 6.44 -10.61
CA THR A 176 8.42 5.01 -10.54
C THR A 176 8.34 4.51 -9.10
N LEU A 177 8.39 3.20 -8.94
CA LEU A 177 8.49 2.53 -7.64
C LEU A 177 9.81 1.79 -7.61
N TYR A 178 10.54 1.92 -6.51
CA TYR A 178 11.64 1.02 -6.21
C TYR A 178 11.10 -0.20 -5.46
N ARG A 179 11.29 -1.38 -6.02
CA ARG A 179 10.92 -2.66 -5.41
C ARG A 179 12.16 -3.42 -4.95
N PRO A 180 12.35 -3.63 -3.63
CA PRO A 180 13.43 -4.45 -3.15
C PRO A 180 13.12 -5.93 -3.38
N SER A 181 14.14 -6.69 -3.75
CA SER A 181 14.15 -8.15 -3.60
C SER A 181 14.04 -8.56 -2.14
N GLY A 182 13.71 -9.83 -1.88
CA GLY A 182 13.63 -10.38 -0.54
C GLY A 182 14.95 -10.25 0.24
N SER A 183 16.09 -10.42 -0.44
CA SER A 183 17.41 -10.25 0.18
C SER A 183 17.67 -8.80 0.62
N THR A 184 17.34 -7.82 -0.23
CA THR A 184 17.41 -6.40 0.14
C THR A 184 16.44 -6.06 1.26
N ALA A 185 15.20 -6.57 1.19
CA ALA A 185 14.19 -6.31 2.21
C ALA A 185 14.62 -6.85 3.59
N LEU A 186 15.20 -8.05 3.66
CA LEU A 186 15.77 -8.59 4.90
C LEU A 186 17.00 -7.79 5.35
N GLY A 187 17.94 -7.52 4.44
CA GLY A 187 19.18 -6.81 4.76
C GLY A 187 18.99 -5.39 5.29
N LEU A 188 17.92 -4.70 4.86
CA LEU A 188 17.53 -3.37 5.34
C LEU A 188 16.59 -3.41 6.55
N GLY A 189 16.23 -4.59 7.06
CA GLY A 189 15.27 -4.76 8.15
C GLY A 189 13.82 -4.42 7.76
N ILE A 190 13.52 -4.31 6.45
CA ILE A 190 12.18 -4.05 5.94
C ILE A 190 11.27 -5.27 6.19
N ALA A 191 11.76 -6.45 5.84
CA ALA A 191 11.12 -7.71 6.18
C ALA A 191 11.85 -8.37 7.36
N THR A 192 11.13 -9.21 8.11
CA THR A 192 11.71 -10.10 9.12
C THR A 192 11.70 -11.56 8.69
N SER A 193 10.93 -11.90 7.64
CA SER A 193 10.83 -13.25 7.07
C SER A 193 10.35 -13.16 5.62
N LEU A 194 10.72 -14.15 4.81
CA LEU A 194 10.15 -14.38 3.46
C LEU A 194 9.16 -15.56 3.44
N GLN A 195 8.90 -16.18 4.59
CA GLN A 195 7.93 -17.26 4.74
C GLN A 195 6.58 -16.73 5.20
N ALA A 196 5.51 -17.51 5.02
CA ALA A 196 4.21 -17.21 5.62
C ALA A 196 4.27 -17.20 7.16
N PRO A 197 3.47 -16.35 7.84
CA PRO A 197 3.45 -16.21 9.30
C PRO A 197 2.72 -17.29 10.08
#